data_AF-A0A9Q0MXX1-F1
#
_entry.id   AF-A0A9Q0MXX1-F1
#
_cell.length_a   1.000
_cell.length_b   1.000
_cell.length_c   1.000
_cell.angle_alpha   90.00
_cell.angle_beta   90.00
_cell.angle_gamma   90.00
#
_symmetry.space_group_name_H-M   'P 1'
#
loop_
_entity.id
_entity.type
_entity.pdbx_description
1 polymer ?
#
loop_
_entity_poly.entity_id
_entity_poly.type
_entity_poly.pdbx_seq_one_letter_code
_entity_poly.pdbx_strand_id
1 'polypeptide(L)'
;MSSYEQSAEERRLLLERAQRRAVLRAEFLKQTTNPFVHGEGGNLYDPGYYRHQAMRVSLVDYFRPTSTTLHRNAKEHQYRTGQVAYKDRKFKFI
;
A
#
# COMPACT_ATOMS: atom_id res chain seq x y z
N MET A 1 3.11 -23.48 -14.81
CA MET A 1 4.47 -23.60 -15.39
C MET A 1 5.31 -24.45 -14.47
N SER A 2 5.98 -25.45 -15.01
CA SER A 2 6.82 -26.39 -14.26
C SER A 2 8.09 -25.67 -13.78
N SER A 3 8.55 -25.93 -12.56
CA SER A 3 9.74 -25.29 -11.95
C SER A 3 11.07 -25.56 -12.69
N TYR A 4 11.04 -26.41 -13.72
CA TYR A 4 12.20 -27.01 -14.36
C TYR A 4 12.67 -26.29 -15.65
N GLU A 5 11.87 -25.38 -16.20
CA GLU A 5 12.16 -24.64 -17.44
C GLU A 5 12.43 -23.16 -17.13
N GLN A 6 13.28 -22.86 -16.14
CA GLN A 6 13.64 -21.47 -15.85
C GLN A 6 14.72 -21.01 -16.81
N SER A 7 14.46 -19.93 -17.54
CA SER A 7 15.49 -19.29 -18.37
C SER A 7 16.64 -18.78 -17.50
N ALA A 8 17.82 -18.59 -18.09
CA ALA A 8 19.00 -18.08 -17.36
C ALA A 8 18.70 -16.75 -16.65
N GLU A 9 17.90 -15.89 -17.28
CA GLU A 9 17.47 -14.60 -16.73
C GLU A 9 16.51 -14.76 -15.55
N GLU A 10 15.54 -15.68 -15.62
CA GLU A 10 14.63 -15.95 -14.51
C GLU A 10 15.37 -16.50 -13.29
N ARG A 11 16.34 -17.39 -13.51
CA ARG A 11 17.19 -17.92 -12.44
C ARG A 11 18.02 -16.80 -11.81
N ARG A 12 18.59 -15.89 -12.61
CA ARG A 12 19.31 -14.71 -12.10
C ARG A 12 18.42 -13.83 -11.23
N LEU A 13 17.20 -13.53 -11.70
CA LEU A 13 16.25 -12.71 -10.95
C LEU A 13 15.82 -13.36 -9.63
N LEU A 14 15.65 -14.69 -9.62
CA LEU A 14 15.32 -15.45 -8.42
C LEU A 14 16.46 -15.41 -7.39
N LEU A 15 17.70 -15.58 -7.85
CA LEU A 15 18.89 -15.48 -6.99
C LEU A 15 19.02 -14.07 -6.40
N GLU A 16 18.78 -13.03 -7.20
CA GLU A 16 18.83 -11.65 -6.72
C GLU A 16 17.74 -11.37 -5.66
N ARG A 17 16.50 -11.83 -5.89
CA ARG A 17 15.42 -11.74 -4.90
C ARG A 17 15.74 -12.51 -3.62
N ALA A 18 16.33 -13.71 -3.74
CA ALA A 18 16.75 -14.52 -2.62
C ALA A 18 17.87 -13.84 -1.82
N GLN A 19 18.84 -13.24 -2.50
CA GLN A 19 19.93 -12.47 -1.87
C GLN A 19 19.37 -11.27 -1.10
N ARG A 20 18.48 -10.47 -1.70
CA ARG A 20 17.82 -9.35 -1.00
C ARG A 20 17.08 -9.81 0.25
N ARG A 21 16.36 -10.92 0.17
CA ARG A 21 15.66 -11.52 1.32
C ARG A 21 16.63 -12.00 2.40
N ALA A 22 17.76 -12.59 2.02
CA ALA A 22 18.78 -13.05 2.96
C ALA A 22 19.41 -11.88 3.73
N VAL A 23 19.70 -10.77 3.04
CA VAL A 23 20.22 -9.54 3.65
C VAL A 23 19.24 -8.98 4.69
N LEU A 24 17.97 -8.78 4.30
CA LEU A 24 16.95 -8.25 5.21
C LEU A 24 16.72 -9.17 6.41
N ARG A 25 16.76 -10.49 6.20
CA ARG A 25 16.64 -11.46 7.30
C ARG A 25 17.83 -11.39 8.26
N ALA A 26 19.05 -11.25 7.75
CA ALA A 26 20.24 -11.13 8.58
C ALA A 26 20.19 -9.86 9.44
N GLU A 27 19.76 -8.74 8.86
CA GLU A 27 19.55 -7.49 9.59
C GLU A 27 18.48 -7.64 10.68
N PHE A 28 17.32 -8.22 10.34
CA PHE A 28 16.24 -8.48 11.30
C PHE A 28 16.74 -9.33 12.47
N LEU A 29 17.40 -10.46 12.18
CA LEU A 29 17.92 -11.35 13.21
C LEU A 29 18.89 -10.63 14.13
N LYS A 30 19.83 -9.85 13.58
CA LYS A 30 20.80 -9.05 14.35
C LYS A 30 20.12 -8.11 15.34
N GLN A 31 19.02 -7.46 14.94
CA GLN A 31 18.31 -6.52 15.79
C GLN A 31 17.43 -7.24 16.82
N THR A 32 16.79 -8.34 16.46
CA THR A 32 15.91 -9.11 17.36
C THR A 32 16.64 -9.95 18.42
N THR A 33 17.90 -10.28 18.18
CA THR A 33 18.69 -11.05 19.15
C THR A 33 19.52 -10.14 20.06
N ASN A 34 19.43 -8.82 19.91
CA ASN A 34 20.24 -7.87 20.66
C ASN A 34 19.69 -7.64 22.09
N PRO A 35 20.38 -8.09 23.15
CA PRO A 35 19.86 -8.02 24.51
C PRO A 35 19.72 -6.58 25.05
N PHE A 36 20.42 -5.60 24.47
CA PHE A 36 20.41 -4.21 24.95
C PHE A 36 19.23 -3.37 24.44
N VAL A 37 18.47 -3.88 23.47
CA VAL A 37 17.37 -3.14 22.82
C VAL A 37 16.00 -3.61 23.32
N HIS A 38 15.93 -4.79 23.93
CA HIS A 38 14.66 -5.43 24.34
C HIS A 38 14.28 -5.20 25.82
N GLY A 39 15.03 -4.38 26.56
CA GLY A 39 14.82 -4.15 28.00
C GLY A 39 13.52 -3.41 28.35
N GLU A 40 13.12 -2.41 27.56
CA GLU A 40 11.95 -1.55 27.84
C GLU A 40 10.88 -1.58 26.73
N GLY A 41 10.77 -2.71 26.01
CA GLY A 41 9.61 -2.99 25.16
C GLY A 41 9.38 -1.98 24.02
N GLY A 42 10.25 -2.00 23.00
CA GLY A 42 10.05 -1.29 21.74
C GLY A 42 9.79 -2.24 20.56
N ASN A 43 9.06 -1.78 19.55
CA ASN A 43 8.91 -2.50 18.28
C ASN A 43 10.15 -2.29 17.40
N LEU A 44 10.59 -3.32 16.67
CA LEU A 44 11.66 -3.19 15.69
C LEU A 44 11.26 -2.21 14.58
N TYR A 45 12.15 -1.27 14.25
CA TYR A 45 11.94 -0.38 13.12
C TYR A 45 12.06 -1.13 11.79
N ASP A 46 10.93 -1.31 11.10
CA ASP A 46 10.89 -1.88 9.74
C ASP A 46 10.65 -0.78 8.69
N PRO A 47 11.65 -0.40 7.88
CA PRO A 47 11.50 0.69 6.92
C PRO A 47 10.46 0.40 5.83
N GLY A 48 10.17 -0.86 5.51
CA GLY A 48 9.10 -1.24 4.59
C GLY A 48 7.71 -0.97 5.16
N TYR A 49 7.50 -1.34 6.43
CA TYR A 49 6.25 -1.08 7.14
C TYR A 49 5.96 0.42 7.26
N TYR A 50 6.95 1.20 7.72
CA TYR A 50 6.79 2.64 7.88
C TYR A 50 6.55 3.35 6.54
N ARG A 51 7.22 2.93 5.45
CA ARG A 51 6.96 3.49 4.11
C ARG A 51 5.54 3.19 3.62
N HIS A 52 5.04 1.97 3.83
CA HIS A 52 3.67 1.62 3.47
C HIS A 52 2.65 2.47 4.25
N GLN A 53 2.86 2.66 5.54
CA GLN A 53 2.00 3.51 6.37
C GLN A 53 2.07 4.97 5.93
N ALA A 54 3.27 5.51 5.70
CA ALA A 54 3.46 6.87 5.21
C ALA A 54 2.77 7.10 3.87
N MET A 55 2.90 6.16 2.92
CA MET A 55 2.23 6.23 1.61
C MET A 55 0.71 6.32 1.74
N ARG A 56 0.11 5.58 2.68
CA ARG A 56 -1.35 5.63 2.91
C ARG A 56 -1.81 6.98 3.45
N VAL A 57 -1.03 7.57 4.34
CA VAL A 57 -1.33 8.89 4.92
C VAL A 57 -1.16 10.00 3.86
N SER A 58 -0.08 9.95 3.08
CA SER A 58 0.20 10.94 2.03
C SER A 58 -0.63 10.74 0.75
N LEU A 59 -1.54 9.76 0.71
CA LEU A 59 -2.30 9.43 -0.50
C LEU A 59 -3.05 10.65 -1.06
N VAL A 60 -3.53 11.53 -0.16
CA VAL A 60 -4.30 12.72 -0.53
C VAL A 60 -3.44 13.73 -1.31
N ASP A 61 -2.15 13.83 -1.01
CA ASP A 61 -1.25 14.83 -1.60
C ASP A 61 -0.95 14.52 -3.08
N TYR A 62 -0.96 13.24 -3.43
CA TYR A 62 -0.70 12.76 -4.79
C TYR A 62 -1.99 12.47 -5.58
N PHE A 63 -3.16 12.71 -4.97
CA PHE A 63 -4.43 12.45 -5.63
C PHE A 63 -4.62 13.39 -6.84
N ARG A 64 -4.81 12.79 -8.03
CA ARG A 64 -5.12 13.52 -9.27
C ARG A 64 -6.54 13.17 -9.72
N PRO A 65 -7.45 14.16 -9.84
CA PRO A 65 -8.81 13.87 -10.25
C PRO A 65 -8.84 13.40 -11.69
N THR A 66 -9.35 12.18 -11.90
CA THR A 66 -9.66 11.63 -13.23
C THR A 66 -11.04 12.09 -13.68
N SER A 67 -11.35 11.92 -14.98
CA SER A 67 -12.67 12.24 -15.53
C SER A 67 -13.80 11.61 -14.71
N THR A 68 -13.71 10.33 -14.35
CA THR A 68 -14.70 9.63 -13.51
C THR A 68 -14.89 10.31 -12.15
N THR A 69 -13.79 10.71 -11.50
CA THR A 69 -13.86 11.36 -10.19
C THR A 69 -14.54 12.72 -10.29
N LEU A 70 -14.24 13.50 -11.33
CA LEU A 70 -14.86 14.80 -11.57
C LEU A 70 -16.37 14.68 -11.82
N HIS A 71 -16.80 13.75 -12.69
CA HIS A 71 -18.22 13.53 -12.96
C HIS A 71 -19.00 13.12 -11.71
N ARG A 72 -18.39 12.30 -10.84
CA ARG A 72 -18.98 11.94 -9.55
C ARG A 72 -19.13 13.16 -8.65
N ASN A 73 -18.08 13.96 -8.50
CA ASN A 73 -18.11 15.16 -7.65
C ASN A 73 -19.16 16.18 -8.12
N ALA A 74 -19.32 16.37 -9.44
CA ALA A 74 -20.34 17.25 -10.00
C ALA A 74 -21.77 16.78 -9.66
N LYS A 75 -22.04 15.47 -9.76
CA LYS A 75 -23.33 14.90 -9.36
C LYS A 75 -23.58 15.02 -7.86
N GLU A 76 -22.57 14.72 -7.05
CA GLU A 76 -22.64 14.90 -5.59
C GLU A 76 -22.93 16.35 -5.20
N HIS A 77 -22.35 17.33 -5.91
CA HIS A 77 -22.65 18.75 -5.71
C HIS A 77 -24.12 19.07 -5.99
N GLN A 78 -24.69 18.56 -7.09
CA GLN A 78 -26.12 18.73 -7.40
C GLN A 78 -27.04 18.09 -6.34
N TYR A 79 -26.63 16.94 -5.80
CA TYR A 79 -27.37 16.26 -4.71
C TYR A 79 -27.29 17.03 -3.39
N ARG A 80 -26.13 17.57 -3.03
CA ARG A 80 -25.92 18.32 -1.77
C ARG A 80 -26.57 19.69 -1.78
N THR A 81 -26.54 20.38 -2.91
CA THR A 81 -27.16 21.71 -3.08
C THR A 81 -28.67 21.65 -3.25
N GLY A 82 -29.25 20.47 -3.42
CA GLY A 82 -30.70 20.30 -3.60
C GLY A 82 -31.19 20.62 -5.02
N GLN A 83 -30.28 20.84 -5.99
CA GLN A 83 -30.65 21.02 -7.40
C GLN A 83 -31.38 19.80 -7.98
N VAL A 84 -31.17 18.62 -7.40
CA VAL A 84 -31.90 17.38 -7.74
C VAL A 84 -32.70 16.93 -6.52
N ALA A 85 -34.02 16.83 -6.70
CA ALA A 85 -34.92 16.35 -5.66
C ALA A 85 -34.60 14.90 -5.27
N TYR A 86 -34.82 14.54 -3.99
CA TYR A 86 -34.51 13.19 -3.49
C TYR A 86 -35.17 12.08 -4.32
N LYS A 87 -36.41 12.32 -4.77
CA LYS A 87 -37.19 11.41 -5.61
C LYS A 87 -36.56 11.13 -6.99
N ASP A 88 -35.63 11.97 -7.46
CA ASP A 88 -35.00 11.84 -8.78
C ASP A 88 -33.55 11.33 -8.69
N ARG A 89 -33.07 10.99 -7.48
CA ARG A 89 -31.73 10.43 -7.27
C ARG A 89 -31.66 8.97 -7.72
N LYS A 90 -30.56 8.59 -8.38
CA LYS A 90 -30.33 7.22 -8.87
C LYS A 90 -30.15 6.20 -7.74
N PHE A 91 -29.55 6.63 -6.63
CA PHE A 91 -29.41 5.83 -5.42
C PHE A 91 -30.20 6.51 -4.30
N LYS A 92 -31.11 5.76 -3.68
CA LYS A 92 -31.90 6.18 -2.52
C LYS A 92 -31.84 5.06 -1.49
N PHE A 93 -31.82 5.42 -0.21
CA PHE A 93 -32.09 4.46 0.85
C PHE A 93 -33.59 4.16 0.77
N ILE A 94 -33.93 2.94 0.34
CA ILE A 94 -35.29 2.39 0.39
C ILE A 94 -35.48 1.80 1.77
#